data_AF-A0A847C470-F1
#
_entry.id   AF-A0A847C470-F1
#
_cell.length_a   1.000
_cell.length_b   1.000
_cell.length_c   1.000
_cell.angle_alpha   90.00
_cell.angle_beta   90.00
_cell.angle_gamma   90.00
#
_symmetry.space_group_name_H-M   'P 1'
#
loop_
_entity.id
_entity.type
_entity.pdbx_description
1 polymer ?
#
loop_
_entity_poly.entity_id
_entity_poly.type
_entity_poly.pdbx_seq_one_letter_code
_entity_poly.pdbx_strand_id
1 'polypeptide(L)'
;MQENKGKLSKAMLFILLMGIVSMFSDLTHEGATGIRGAYLDLLGASAVTIGFVSGLGELVGYSLRMLFGLFTDKTKKYWPITIIGYTVDLLAVPALALITENGWRWAAALLIVQRMGKAMKKPAKDTILSFAATAEGAGKSFAIQEALDQIGAFLGPVLVYLVMKYKSGSPIDIYRAAFAVLAVPAVVTLFLLLFAKRRFPNPESFEPEPKEYIPFRIKPSFIVYLVAVSMFAFGFIDFSLITMHASKTMLFSDAALPLLYALAMLSDAAAALICGLLYDKKGIKIL
;
A
#
# COMPACT_ATOMS: atom_id res chain seq x y z
N MET A 1 -18.25 36.51 -13.56
CA MET A 1 -18.38 35.05 -13.72
C MET A 1 -18.47 34.45 -12.33
N GLN A 2 -19.64 33.96 -11.92
CA GLN A 2 -19.85 33.34 -10.62
C GLN A 2 -19.11 31.99 -10.58
N GLU A 3 -18.06 31.90 -9.77
CA GLU A 3 -17.45 30.62 -9.40
C GLU A 3 -18.50 29.74 -8.73
N ASN A 4 -18.72 28.58 -9.34
CA ASN A 4 -19.66 27.57 -8.89
C ASN A 4 -19.11 26.87 -7.63
N LYS A 5 -19.21 27.53 -6.46
CA LYS A 5 -18.66 27.12 -5.15
C LYS A 5 -19.22 25.81 -4.56
N GLY A 6 -19.94 24.99 -5.35
CA GLY A 6 -20.58 23.76 -4.87
C GLY A 6 -20.15 22.46 -5.55
N LYS A 7 -19.35 22.50 -6.64
CA LYS A 7 -18.97 21.28 -7.37
C LYS A 7 -17.47 21.02 -7.25
N LEU A 8 -17.11 19.83 -6.76
CA LEU A 8 -15.72 19.33 -6.75
C LEU A 8 -15.14 19.41 -8.17
N SER A 9 -13.88 19.85 -8.28
CA SER A 9 -13.19 19.90 -9.56
C SER A 9 -13.01 18.48 -10.14
N LYS A 10 -12.76 18.38 -11.45
CA LYS A 10 -12.45 17.09 -12.08
C LYS A 10 -11.18 16.44 -11.49
N ALA A 11 -10.19 17.26 -11.13
CA ALA A 11 -8.95 16.80 -10.50
C ALA A 11 -9.21 16.26 -9.09
N MET A 12 -10.02 16.96 -8.28
CA MET A 12 -10.42 16.49 -6.96
C MET A 12 -11.26 15.21 -7.02
N LEU A 13 -12.19 15.10 -7.97
CA LEU A 13 -12.94 13.86 -8.20
C LEU A 13 -12.02 12.70 -8.57
N PHE A 14 -10.99 12.97 -9.38
CA PHE A 14 -9.99 11.96 -9.73
C PHE A 14 -9.17 11.53 -8.50
N ILE A 15 -8.69 12.49 -7.69
CA ILE A 15 -7.98 12.23 -6.44
C ILE A 15 -8.86 11.39 -5.51
N LEU A 16 -10.11 11.77 -5.27
CA LEU A 16 -10.99 10.99 -4.40
C LEU A 16 -11.22 9.57 -4.93
N LEU A 17 -11.46 9.42 -6.25
CA LEU A 17 -11.65 8.10 -6.84
C LEU A 17 -10.41 7.22 -6.73
N MET A 18 -9.23 7.75 -7.05
CA MET A 18 -7.96 7.03 -6.90
C MET A 18 -7.63 6.73 -5.43
N GLY A 19 -8.07 7.59 -4.51
CA GLY A 19 -7.95 7.37 -3.07
C GLY A 19 -8.85 6.21 -2.62
N ILE A 20 -10.09 6.12 -3.12
CA ILE A 20 -10.97 4.97 -2.84
C ILE A 20 -10.40 3.68 -3.45
N VAL A 21 -9.87 3.73 -4.68
CA VAL A 21 -9.15 2.59 -5.29
C VAL A 21 -8.03 2.12 -4.37
N SER A 22 -7.25 3.05 -3.83
CA SER A 22 -6.09 2.73 -3.00
C SER A 22 -6.49 2.26 -1.60
N MET A 23 -7.54 2.83 -1.00
CA MET A 23 -8.18 2.35 0.22
C MET A 23 -8.58 0.87 0.12
N PHE A 24 -9.29 0.45 -0.93
CA PHE A 24 -9.65 -0.97 -1.09
C PHE A 24 -8.42 -1.86 -1.38
N SER A 25 -7.40 -1.30 -2.03
CA SER A 25 -6.13 -2.00 -2.23
C SER A 25 -5.44 -2.27 -0.91
N ASP A 26 -5.32 -1.27 -0.05
CA ASP A 26 -4.63 -1.40 1.23
C ASP A 26 -5.45 -2.23 2.21
N LEU A 27 -6.78 -2.17 2.16
CA LEU A 27 -7.64 -3.13 2.87
C LEU A 27 -7.29 -4.58 2.52
N THR A 28 -6.94 -4.86 1.25
CA THR A 28 -6.47 -6.18 0.82
C THR A 28 -5.07 -6.51 1.38
N HIS A 29 -4.08 -5.65 1.13
CA HIS A 29 -2.69 -5.94 1.47
C HIS A 29 -2.42 -5.93 2.97
N GLU A 30 -2.95 -4.93 3.66
CA GLU A 30 -2.70 -4.73 5.08
C GLU A 30 -3.51 -5.69 5.95
N GLY A 31 -4.67 -6.15 5.47
CA GLY A 31 -5.33 -7.31 6.06
C GLY A 31 -4.44 -8.54 6.11
N ALA A 32 -3.68 -8.80 5.04
CA ALA A 32 -2.72 -9.90 5.00
C ALA A 32 -1.45 -9.66 5.82
N THR A 33 -0.97 -8.41 5.91
CA THR A 33 0.27 -8.05 6.63
C THR A 33 0.26 -8.53 8.07
N GLY A 34 -0.86 -8.37 8.79
CA GLY A 34 -0.98 -8.75 10.20
C GLY A 34 -0.93 -10.25 10.48
N ILE A 35 -1.19 -11.10 9.48
CA ILE A 35 -1.33 -12.55 9.65
C ILE A 35 -0.32 -13.39 8.86
N ARG A 36 0.38 -12.81 7.87
CA ARG A 36 1.31 -13.55 6.98
C ARG A 36 2.43 -14.29 7.72
N GLY A 37 2.96 -13.71 8.80
CA GLY A 37 4.07 -14.29 9.56
C GLY A 37 3.64 -15.57 10.25
N ALA A 38 2.53 -15.50 11.01
CA ALA A 38 1.94 -16.66 11.66
C ALA A 38 1.45 -17.71 10.64
N TYR A 39 0.96 -17.28 9.47
CA TYR A 39 0.57 -18.20 8.41
C TYR A 39 1.75 -18.99 7.84
N LEU A 40 2.90 -18.35 7.60
CA LEU A 40 4.10 -19.04 7.13
C LEU A 40 4.62 -20.04 8.16
N ASP A 41 4.59 -19.69 9.45
CA ASP A 41 4.98 -20.59 10.55
C ASP A 41 4.06 -21.83 10.58
N LEU A 42 2.75 -21.62 10.48
CA LEU A 42 1.75 -22.69 10.38
C LEU A 42 1.95 -23.58 9.16
N LEU A 43 2.45 -23.03 8.04
CA LEU A 43 2.80 -23.79 6.83
C LEU A 43 4.17 -24.50 6.92
N GLY A 44 4.85 -24.45 8.08
CA GLY A 44 6.11 -25.14 8.32
C GLY A 44 7.37 -24.32 7.99
N ALA A 45 7.27 -23.00 7.84
CA ALA A 45 8.45 -22.14 7.69
C ALA A 45 9.14 -21.93 9.04
N SER A 46 10.47 -21.94 9.05
CA SER A 46 11.23 -21.55 10.24
C SER A 46 11.19 -20.03 10.46
N ALA A 47 11.42 -19.57 11.69
CA ALA A 47 11.52 -18.14 11.99
C ALA A 47 12.59 -17.41 11.15
N VAL A 48 13.72 -18.07 10.88
CA VAL A 48 14.79 -17.54 10.01
C VAL A 48 14.28 -17.37 8.58
N THR A 49 13.53 -18.36 8.07
CA THR A 49 12.91 -18.31 6.74
C THR A 49 11.89 -17.18 6.65
N ILE A 50 11.04 -17.01 7.66
CA ILE A 50 10.03 -15.94 7.69
C ILE A 50 10.70 -14.56 7.67
N GLY A 51 11.74 -14.36 8.48
CA GLY A 51 12.53 -13.13 8.48
C GLY A 51 13.19 -12.86 7.13
N PHE A 52 13.82 -13.89 6.53
CA PHE A 52 14.45 -13.78 5.22
C PHE A 52 13.46 -13.45 4.10
N VAL A 53 12.32 -14.15 4.03
CA VAL A 53 11.28 -13.90 3.02
C VAL A 53 10.70 -12.49 3.16
N SER A 54 10.46 -12.04 4.39
CA SER A 54 9.96 -10.69 4.66
C SER A 54 10.97 -9.63 4.21
N GLY A 55 12.24 -9.76 4.60
CA GLY A 55 13.31 -8.84 4.21
C GLY A 55 13.60 -8.84 2.72
N LEU A 56 13.64 -10.02 2.08
CA LEU A 56 13.80 -10.16 0.64
C LEU A 56 12.62 -9.50 -0.11
N GLY A 57 11.40 -9.68 0.38
CA GLY A 57 10.21 -9.05 -0.18
C GLY A 57 10.28 -7.52 -0.13
N GLU A 58 10.74 -6.95 0.98
CA GLU A 58 10.96 -5.49 1.06
C GLU A 58 12.08 -5.05 0.11
N LEU A 59 13.21 -5.75 0.08
CA LEU A 59 14.33 -5.43 -0.83
C LEU A 59 13.87 -5.42 -2.28
N VAL A 60 13.22 -6.50 -2.74
CA VAL A 60 12.65 -6.60 -4.09
C VAL A 60 11.64 -5.48 -4.32
N GLY A 61 10.76 -5.25 -3.35
CA GLY A 61 9.73 -4.21 -3.41
C GLY A 61 10.30 -2.80 -3.59
N TYR A 62 11.38 -2.43 -2.91
CA TYR A 62 12.00 -1.12 -3.01
C TYR A 62 12.93 -1.00 -4.22
N SER A 63 13.77 -1.99 -4.50
CA SER A 63 14.70 -1.96 -5.64
C SER A 63 13.96 -1.91 -6.98
N LEU A 64 12.90 -2.71 -7.13
CA LEU A 64 12.14 -2.72 -8.38
C LEU A 64 11.33 -1.43 -8.60
N ARG A 65 10.95 -0.69 -7.55
CA ARG A 65 10.27 0.62 -7.72
C ARG A 65 11.11 1.59 -8.54
N MET A 66 12.44 1.60 -8.31
CA MET A 66 13.35 2.44 -9.09
C MET A 66 13.34 2.04 -10.57
N LEU A 67 13.43 0.74 -10.86
CA LEU A 67 13.41 0.24 -12.24
C LEU A 67 12.07 0.49 -12.93
N PHE A 68 10.96 0.23 -12.25
CA PHE A 68 9.63 0.49 -12.79
C PHE A 68 9.33 1.99 -12.92
N GLY A 69 9.87 2.84 -12.05
CA GLY A 69 9.82 4.29 -12.21
C GLY A 69 10.47 4.74 -13.52
N LEU A 70 11.72 4.34 -13.74
CA LEU A 70 12.44 4.63 -15.00
C LEU A 70 11.70 4.07 -16.23
N PHE A 71 11.13 2.88 -16.12
CA PHE A 71 10.37 2.27 -17.20
C PHE A 71 9.05 3.00 -17.49
N THR A 72 8.35 3.43 -16.43
CA THR A 72 7.09 4.18 -16.53
C THR A 72 7.33 5.54 -17.17
N ASP A 73 8.36 6.26 -16.74
CA ASP A 73 8.72 7.57 -17.30
C ASP A 73 9.11 7.48 -18.78
N LYS A 74 9.88 6.45 -19.15
CA LYS A 74 10.29 6.22 -20.54
C LYS A 74 9.12 5.86 -21.46
N THR A 75 8.21 5.00 -21.00
CA THR A 75 7.12 4.49 -21.83
C THR A 75 5.90 5.39 -21.83
N LYS A 76 5.71 6.19 -20.78
CA LYS A 76 4.52 7.01 -20.50
C LYS A 76 3.20 6.21 -20.52
N LYS A 77 3.28 4.88 -20.43
CA LYS A 77 2.11 3.98 -20.43
C LYS A 77 1.59 3.80 -19.00
N TYR A 78 1.17 4.92 -18.39
CA TYR A 78 0.83 4.93 -16.96
C TYR A 78 -0.30 3.94 -16.62
N TRP A 79 -1.45 4.03 -17.30
CA TRP A 79 -2.60 3.16 -17.03
C TRP A 79 -2.32 1.65 -17.19
N PRO A 80 -1.72 1.16 -18.30
CA PRO A 80 -1.36 -0.25 -18.41
C PRO A 80 -0.43 -0.73 -17.29
N ILE A 81 0.60 0.06 -16.94
CA ILE A 81 1.56 -0.31 -15.89
C ILE A 81 0.87 -0.35 -14.53
N THR A 82 0.05 0.64 -14.21
CA THR A 82 -0.76 0.68 -12.99
C THR A 82 -1.68 -0.54 -12.90
N ILE A 83 -2.42 -0.87 -13.96
CA ILE A 83 -3.37 -2.00 -13.97
C ILE A 83 -2.64 -3.34 -13.78
N ILE A 84 -1.54 -3.57 -14.50
CA ILE A 84 -0.76 -4.81 -14.36
C ILE A 84 -0.22 -4.92 -12.94
N GLY A 85 0.38 -3.84 -12.42
CA GLY A 85 0.90 -3.81 -11.06
C GLY A 85 -0.16 -4.11 -10.01
N TYR A 86 -1.33 -3.45 -10.07
CA TYR A 86 -2.46 -3.74 -9.18
C TYR A 86 -2.95 -5.17 -9.31
N THR A 87 -3.04 -5.71 -10.52
CA THR A 87 -3.52 -7.08 -10.75
C THR A 87 -2.59 -8.10 -10.10
N VAL A 88 -1.28 -7.98 -10.32
CA VAL A 88 -0.28 -8.87 -9.73
C VAL A 88 -0.28 -8.75 -8.20
N ASP A 89 -0.29 -7.52 -7.69
CA ASP A 89 -0.28 -7.25 -6.25
C ASP A 89 -1.52 -7.83 -5.55
N LEU A 90 -2.71 -7.49 -6.07
CA LEU A 90 -3.98 -7.81 -5.41
C LEU A 90 -4.39 -9.27 -5.52
N LEU A 91 -4.06 -9.95 -6.62
CA LEU A 91 -4.43 -11.36 -6.78
C LEU A 91 -3.49 -12.31 -6.03
N ALA A 92 -2.24 -11.89 -5.77
CA ALA A 92 -1.28 -12.70 -5.02
C ALA A 92 -1.72 -12.93 -3.55
N VAL A 93 -2.44 -11.98 -2.95
CA VAL A 93 -2.93 -12.07 -1.56
C VAL A 93 -4.00 -13.16 -1.37
N PRO A 94 -5.17 -13.12 -2.04
CA PRO A 94 -6.19 -14.15 -1.90
C PRO A 94 -5.74 -15.51 -2.45
N ALA A 95 -4.77 -15.55 -3.38
CA ALA A 95 -4.17 -16.80 -3.81
C ALA A 95 -3.48 -17.57 -2.67
N LEU A 96 -3.09 -16.89 -1.58
CA LEU A 96 -2.59 -17.55 -0.37
C LEU A 96 -3.63 -18.51 0.25
N ALA A 97 -4.92 -18.26 0.07
CA ALA A 97 -5.98 -19.15 0.53
C ALA A 97 -5.94 -20.53 -0.15
N LEU A 98 -5.28 -20.65 -1.30
CA LEU A 98 -5.19 -21.91 -2.04
C LEU A 98 -4.03 -22.80 -1.57
N ILE A 99 -3.12 -22.27 -0.75
CA ILE A 99 -1.94 -23.00 -0.28
C ILE A 99 -2.36 -24.12 0.68
N THR A 100 -1.83 -25.31 0.44
CA THR A 100 -2.03 -26.51 1.27
C THR A 100 -0.99 -26.58 2.38
N GLU A 101 -1.21 -27.48 3.34
CA GLU A 101 -0.25 -27.77 4.41
C GLU A 101 1.16 -28.05 3.87
N ASN A 102 2.19 -27.64 4.62
CA ASN A 102 3.60 -27.68 4.22
C ASN A 102 3.96 -26.88 2.94
N GLY A 103 3.04 -26.05 2.43
CA GLY A 103 3.19 -25.25 1.22
C GLY A 103 3.91 -23.91 1.39
N TRP A 104 4.72 -23.71 2.46
CA TRP A 104 5.30 -22.41 2.79
C TRP A 104 6.15 -21.79 1.65
N ARG A 105 6.78 -22.61 0.80
CA ARG A 105 7.57 -22.13 -0.35
C ARG A 105 6.71 -21.39 -1.37
N TRP A 106 5.51 -21.90 -1.62
CA TRP A 106 4.53 -21.30 -2.53
C TRP A 106 3.94 -20.02 -1.91
N ALA A 107 3.64 -20.04 -0.61
CA ALA A 107 3.21 -18.85 0.10
C ALA A 107 4.29 -17.75 0.07
N ALA A 108 5.56 -18.10 0.30
CA ALA A 108 6.69 -17.17 0.20
C ALA A 108 6.82 -16.60 -1.22
N ALA A 109 6.74 -17.44 -2.26
CA ALA A 109 6.77 -16.99 -3.64
C ALA A 109 5.63 -16.00 -3.96
N LEU A 110 4.40 -16.28 -3.51
CA LEU A 110 3.26 -15.38 -3.67
C LEU A 110 3.49 -14.04 -2.97
N LEU A 111 4.06 -14.03 -1.76
CA LEU A 111 4.39 -12.80 -1.05
C LEU A 111 5.47 -11.98 -1.78
N ILE A 112 6.46 -12.62 -2.40
CA ILE A 112 7.44 -11.91 -3.25
C ILE A 112 6.77 -11.33 -4.50
N VAL A 113 5.92 -12.12 -5.18
CA VAL A 113 5.16 -11.66 -6.36
C VAL A 113 4.26 -10.47 -6.00
N GLN A 114 3.60 -10.52 -4.86
CA GLN A 114 2.82 -9.42 -4.30
C GLN A 114 3.68 -8.15 -4.18
N ARG A 115 4.88 -8.25 -3.59
CA ARG A 115 5.84 -7.13 -3.50
C ARG A 115 6.30 -6.60 -4.85
N MET A 116 6.50 -7.46 -5.84
CA MET A 116 6.80 -7.05 -7.23
C MET A 116 5.66 -6.27 -7.87
N GLY A 117 4.41 -6.73 -7.68
CA GLY A 117 3.21 -6.01 -8.14
C GLY A 117 3.11 -4.63 -7.51
N LYS A 118 3.29 -4.53 -6.19
CA LYS A 118 3.33 -3.24 -5.46
C LYS A 118 4.45 -2.34 -5.98
N ALA A 119 5.61 -2.89 -6.31
CA ALA A 119 6.73 -2.15 -6.86
C ALA A 119 6.47 -1.57 -8.26
N MET A 120 5.71 -2.29 -9.08
CA MET A 120 5.30 -1.85 -10.41
C MET A 120 4.19 -0.78 -10.33
N LYS A 121 3.18 -1.01 -9.49
CA LYS A 121 2.00 -0.13 -9.43
C LYS A 121 2.34 1.25 -8.86
N LYS A 122 3.19 1.31 -7.82
CA LYS A 122 3.40 2.51 -7.01
C LYS A 122 3.92 3.71 -7.83
N PRO A 123 5.04 3.62 -8.57
CA PRO A 123 5.53 4.77 -9.35
C PRO A 123 4.48 5.23 -10.39
N ALA A 124 3.83 4.30 -11.10
CA ALA A 124 2.83 4.66 -12.10
C ALA A 124 1.56 5.30 -11.50
N LYS A 125 1.06 4.78 -10.36
CA LYS A 125 -0.04 5.39 -9.59
C LYS A 125 0.34 6.81 -9.17
N ASP A 126 1.51 6.97 -8.57
CA ASP A 126 1.94 8.24 -7.97
C ASP A 126 2.14 9.31 -9.05
N THR A 127 2.66 8.96 -10.24
CA THR A 127 2.76 9.88 -11.38
C THR A 127 1.38 10.31 -11.89
N ILE A 128 0.44 9.38 -12.07
CA ILE A 128 -0.92 9.70 -12.50
C ILE A 128 -1.60 10.66 -11.51
N LEU A 129 -1.42 10.40 -10.22
CA LEU A 129 -1.98 11.22 -9.14
C LEU A 129 -1.33 12.60 -9.09
N SER A 130 -0.02 12.70 -9.34
CA SER A 130 0.68 13.99 -9.29
C SER A 130 0.17 14.98 -10.33
N PHE A 131 -0.29 14.51 -11.50
CA PHE A 131 -0.91 15.38 -12.51
C PHE A 131 -2.14 16.11 -11.96
N ALA A 132 -2.99 15.42 -11.21
CA ALA A 132 -4.16 16.02 -10.56
C ALA A 132 -3.79 16.85 -9.33
N ALA A 133 -2.77 16.44 -8.58
CA ALA A 133 -2.32 17.14 -7.38
C ALA A 133 -1.77 18.54 -7.69
N THR A 134 -1.14 18.74 -8.86
CA THR A 134 -0.66 20.05 -9.32
C THR A 134 -1.79 21.09 -9.42
N ALA A 135 -3.03 20.67 -9.72
CA ALA A 135 -4.19 21.55 -9.83
C ALA A 135 -4.85 21.89 -8.48
N GLU A 136 -4.71 21.01 -7.47
CA GLU A 136 -5.46 21.10 -6.19
C GLU A 136 -4.58 21.42 -4.97
N GLY A 137 -3.25 21.44 -5.15
CA GLY A 137 -2.27 21.56 -4.08
C GLY A 137 -1.72 20.18 -3.68
N ALA A 138 -0.40 20.04 -3.70
CA ALA A 138 0.26 18.75 -3.49
C ALA A 138 0.03 18.19 -2.08
N GLY A 139 0.25 18.98 -1.02
CA GLY A 139 0.10 18.49 0.36
C GLY A 139 -1.32 18.06 0.67
N LYS A 140 -2.33 18.87 0.34
CA LYS A 140 -3.75 18.50 0.48
C LYS A 140 -4.10 17.23 -0.29
N SER A 141 -3.66 17.11 -1.54
CA SER A 141 -4.00 15.97 -2.40
C SER A 141 -3.39 14.67 -1.88
N PHE A 142 -2.11 14.70 -1.48
CA PHE A 142 -1.43 13.54 -0.89
C PHE A 142 -1.92 13.24 0.53
N ALA A 143 -2.35 14.25 1.31
CA ALA A 143 -2.95 14.03 2.63
C ALA A 143 -4.30 13.30 2.54
N ILE A 144 -5.15 13.67 1.58
CA ILE A 144 -6.43 12.98 1.34
C ILE A 144 -6.18 11.54 0.91
N GLN A 145 -5.19 11.32 0.05
CA GLN A 145 -4.79 9.98 -0.40
C GLN A 145 -4.30 9.14 0.76
N GLU A 146 -3.35 9.66 1.55
CA GLU A 146 -2.81 8.96 2.71
C GLU A 146 -3.91 8.63 3.72
N ALA A 147 -4.82 9.58 4.01
CA ALA A 147 -5.94 9.31 4.92
C ALA A 147 -6.86 8.17 4.43
N LEU A 148 -7.16 8.12 3.12
CA LEU A 148 -7.96 7.04 2.54
C LEU A 148 -7.20 5.72 2.54
N ASP A 149 -5.91 5.73 2.21
CA ASP A 149 -5.03 4.56 2.24
C ASP A 149 -5.00 3.97 3.66
N GLN A 150 -4.84 4.81 4.69
CA GLN A 150 -4.81 4.41 6.09
C GLN A 150 -6.16 3.91 6.62
N ILE A 151 -7.29 4.46 6.13
CA ILE A 151 -8.62 3.88 6.41
C ILE A 151 -8.69 2.45 5.87
N GLY A 152 -8.19 2.22 4.66
CA GLY A 152 -8.06 0.89 4.08
C GLY A 152 -7.19 -0.02 4.94
N ALA A 153 -6.00 0.46 5.29
CA ALA A 153 -5.01 -0.23 6.11
C ALA A 153 -5.52 -0.57 7.53
N PHE A 154 -6.46 0.21 8.07
CA PHE A 154 -7.18 -0.09 9.29
C PHE A 154 -8.28 -1.15 9.08
N LEU A 155 -9.11 -0.98 8.05
CA LEU A 155 -10.26 -1.85 7.78
C LEU A 155 -9.85 -3.27 7.39
N GLY A 156 -8.71 -3.45 6.72
CA GLY A 156 -8.21 -4.75 6.28
C GLY A 156 -7.96 -5.72 7.43
N PRO A 157 -7.10 -5.36 8.41
CA PRO A 157 -6.86 -6.16 9.60
C PRO A 157 -8.13 -6.39 10.43
N VAL A 158 -9.03 -5.40 10.50
CA VAL A 158 -10.33 -5.56 11.19
C VAL A 158 -11.20 -6.60 10.50
N LEU A 159 -11.30 -6.57 9.16
CA LEU A 159 -12.01 -7.58 8.38
C LEU A 159 -11.43 -8.98 8.63
N VAL A 160 -10.11 -9.11 8.59
CA VAL A 160 -9.41 -10.38 8.86
C VAL A 160 -9.68 -10.86 10.27
N TYR A 161 -9.61 -9.99 11.28
CA TYR A 161 -9.97 -10.32 12.66
C TYR A 161 -11.39 -10.88 12.77
N LEU A 162 -12.38 -10.20 12.19
CA LEU A 162 -13.77 -10.63 12.24
C LEU A 162 -13.95 -12.01 11.61
N VAL A 163 -13.32 -12.26 10.45
CA VAL A 163 -13.36 -13.58 9.82
C VAL A 163 -12.71 -14.63 10.70
N MET A 164 -11.53 -14.37 11.26
CA MET A 164 -10.83 -15.32 12.13
C MET A 164 -11.60 -15.61 13.43
N LYS A 165 -12.29 -14.60 13.98
CA LYS A 165 -13.09 -14.74 15.20
C LYS A 165 -14.32 -15.63 15.03
N TYR A 166 -15.02 -15.50 13.90
CA TYR A 166 -16.28 -16.22 13.68
C TYR A 166 -16.11 -17.50 12.87
N LYS A 167 -14.96 -17.71 12.23
CA LYS A 167 -14.68 -18.95 11.51
C LYS A 167 -14.27 -20.05 12.50
N SER A 168 -15.00 -21.16 12.47
CA SER A 168 -14.61 -22.39 13.15
C SER A 168 -13.91 -23.34 12.18
N GLY A 169 -13.00 -24.16 12.69
CA GLY A 169 -12.25 -25.16 11.92
C GLY A 169 -10.84 -25.34 12.42
N SER A 170 -10.00 -25.99 11.62
CA SER A 170 -8.56 -26.05 11.89
C SER A 170 -7.92 -24.65 11.74
N PRO A 171 -6.77 -24.39 12.38
CA PRO A 171 -6.05 -23.13 12.19
C PRO A 171 -5.82 -22.82 10.70
N ILE A 172 -5.47 -23.82 9.90
CA ILE A 172 -5.21 -23.60 8.47
C ILE A 172 -6.49 -23.16 7.73
N ASP A 173 -7.66 -23.73 8.04
CA ASP A 173 -8.93 -23.33 7.42
C ASP A 173 -9.33 -21.90 7.79
N ILE A 174 -9.03 -21.48 9.02
CA ILE A 174 -9.30 -20.12 9.51
C ILE A 174 -8.46 -19.10 8.72
N TYR A 175 -7.16 -19.36 8.56
CA TYR A 175 -6.29 -18.48 7.78
C TYR A 175 -6.65 -18.47 6.30
N ARG A 176 -6.99 -19.63 5.71
CA ARG A 176 -7.44 -19.69 4.30
C ARG A 176 -8.71 -18.88 4.09
N ALA A 177 -9.67 -18.93 5.02
CA ALA A 177 -10.85 -18.09 4.98
C ALA A 177 -10.50 -16.59 5.09
N ALA A 178 -9.55 -16.24 5.95
CA ALA A 178 -9.07 -14.87 6.12
C ALA A 178 -8.40 -14.31 4.85
N PHE A 179 -7.59 -15.10 4.14
CA PHE A 179 -7.05 -14.67 2.83
C PHE A 179 -8.11 -14.65 1.74
N ALA A 180 -9.05 -15.62 1.74
CA ALA A 180 -10.10 -15.70 0.73
C ALA A 180 -11.05 -14.50 0.78
N VAL A 181 -11.39 -13.99 1.97
CA VAL A 181 -12.28 -12.81 2.10
C VAL A 181 -11.65 -11.57 1.47
N LEU A 182 -10.32 -11.47 1.43
CA LEU A 182 -9.58 -10.36 0.82
C LEU A 182 -9.69 -10.37 -0.72
N ALA A 183 -10.23 -11.43 -1.33
CA ALA A 183 -10.58 -11.42 -2.76
C ALA A 183 -11.67 -10.39 -3.08
N VAL A 184 -12.60 -10.15 -2.15
CA VAL A 184 -13.69 -9.17 -2.34
C VAL A 184 -13.15 -7.75 -2.54
N PRO A 185 -12.37 -7.17 -1.59
CA PRO A 185 -11.78 -5.84 -1.78
C PRO A 185 -10.79 -5.79 -2.95
N ALA A 186 -10.08 -6.88 -3.25
CA ALA A 186 -9.20 -6.97 -4.41
C ALA A 186 -9.97 -6.78 -5.73
N VAL A 187 -11.08 -7.51 -5.93
CA VAL A 187 -11.92 -7.40 -7.13
C VAL A 187 -12.58 -6.02 -7.21
N VAL A 188 -13.06 -5.49 -6.08
CA VAL A 188 -13.61 -4.13 -6.03
C VAL A 188 -12.56 -3.10 -6.46
N THR A 189 -11.32 -3.23 -6.00
CA THR A 189 -10.21 -2.35 -6.39
C THR A 189 -9.98 -2.38 -7.89
N LEU A 190 -9.89 -3.57 -8.50
CA LEU A 190 -9.67 -3.73 -9.94
C LEU A 190 -10.83 -3.14 -10.75
N PHE A 191 -12.08 -3.34 -10.30
CA PHE A 191 -13.25 -2.73 -10.93
C PHE A 191 -13.19 -1.20 -10.86
N LEU A 192 -12.93 -0.64 -9.68
CA LEU A 192 -12.82 0.81 -9.47
C LEU A 192 -11.66 1.42 -10.27
N LEU A 193 -10.54 0.71 -10.39
CA LEU A 193 -9.38 1.13 -11.17
C LEU A 193 -9.72 1.20 -12.66
N LEU A 194 -10.40 0.18 -13.20
CA LEU A 194 -10.87 0.18 -14.58
C LEU A 194 -11.92 1.25 -14.83
N PHE A 195 -12.79 1.50 -13.86
CA PHE A 195 -13.75 2.60 -13.89
C PHE A 195 -13.03 3.98 -13.90
N ALA A 196 -12.02 4.16 -13.05
CA ALA A 196 -11.20 5.38 -13.02
C ALA A 196 -10.50 5.63 -14.36
N LYS A 197 -9.90 4.59 -14.95
CA LYS A 197 -9.32 4.67 -16.30
C LYS A 197 -10.33 5.10 -17.35
N ARG A 198 -11.53 4.52 -17.34
CA ARG A 198 -12.59 4.89 -18.30
C ARG A 198 -13.05 6.33 -18.12
N ARG A 199 -13.16 6.79 -16.88
CA ARG A 199 -13.66 8.13 -16.55
C ARG A 199 -12.62 9.24 -16.76
N PHE A 200 -11.34 8.90 -16.61
CA PHE A 200 -10.19 9.80 -16.68
C PHE A 200 -9.05 9.16 -17.50
N PRO A 201 -9.24 8.99 -18.82
CA PRO A 201 -8.28 8.27 -19.66
C PRO A 201 -6.93 8.98 -19.80
N ASN A 202 -6.91 10.32 -19.76
CA ASN A 202 -5.73 11.14 -19.97
C ASN A 202 -5.47 12.02 -18.72
N PRO A 203 -4.97 11.44 -17.61
CA PRO A 203 -4.73 12.19 -16.37
C PRO A 203 -3.65 13.27 -16.54
N GLU A 204 -2.76 13.16 -17.53
CA GLU A 204 -1.79 14.22 -17.86
C GLU A 204 -2.46 15.55 -18.22
N SER A 205 -3.72 15.54 -18.66
CA SER A 205 -4.47 16.77 -18.96
C SER A 205 -4.81 17.63 -17.74
N PHE A 206 -4.61 17.10 -16.52
CA PHE A 206 -4.74 17.89 -15.29
C PHE A 206 -3.51 18.77 -15.02
N GLU A 207 -2.36 18.42 -15.56
CA GLU A 207 -1.15 19.20 -15.36
C GLU A 207 -1.20 20.47 -16.24
N PRO A 208 -0.92 21.65 -15.69
CA PRO A 208 -0.74 22.87 -16.49
C PRO A 208 0.42 22.70 -17.48
N GLU A 209 0.47 23.54 -18.53
CA GLU A 209 1.56 23.60 -19.52
C GLU A 209 2.93 23.25 -18.88
N PRO A 210 3.68 22.29 -19.47
CA PRO A 210 4.84 21.69 -18.82
C PRO A 210 5.84 22.77 -18.44
N LYS A 211 6.12 22.87 -17.14
CA LYS A 211 7.21 23.71 -16.64
C LYS A 211 8.53 23.17 -17.19
N GLU A 212 9.44 24.08 -17.49
CA GLU A 212 10.77 23.80 -18.04
C GLU A 212 11.42 22.57 -17.37
N TYR A 213 11.96 21.64 -18.16
CA TYR A 213 12.59 20.43 -17.64
C TYR A 213 13.85 20.80 -16.85
N ILE A 214 13.78 20.67 -15.53
CA ILE A 214 14.93 20.89 -14.65
C ILE A 214 15.59 19.53 -14.39
N PRO A 215 16.82 19.27 -14.86
CA PRO A 215 17.49 18.00 -14.60
C PRO A 215 17.74 17.85 -13.09
N PHE A 216 17.37 16.67 -12.55
CA PHE A 216 17.65 16.35 -11.16
C PHE A 216 19.17 16.37 -10.91
N ARG A 217 19.59 17.15 -9.91
CA ARG A 217 20.99 17.20 -9.44
C ARG A 217 21.02 16.83 -7.98
N ILE A 218 21.87 15.87 -7.64
CA ILE A 218 22.10 15.46 -6.25
C ILE A 218 22.77 16.63 -5.51
N LYS A 219 22.04 17.24 -4.58
CA LYS A 219 22.56 18.26 -3.68
C LYS A 219 23.08 17.62 -2.40
N PRO A 220 24.11 18.18 -1.73
CA PRO A 220 24.59 17.66 -0.45
C PRO A 220 23.48 17.54 0.61
N SER A 221 22.54 18.49 0.64
CA SER A 221 21.38 18.45 1.53
C SER A 221 20.48 17.22 1.29
N PHE A 222 20.34 16.80 0.03
CA PHE A 222 19.60 15.59 -0.31
C PHE A 222 20.33 14.32 0.17
N ILE A 223 21.67 14.29 0.09
CA ILE A 223 22.46 13.19 0.64
C ILE A 223 22.31 13.10 2.16
N VAL A 224 22.42 14.22 2.87
CA VAL A 224 22.23 14.26 4.33
C VAL A 224 20.83 13.77 4.72
N TYR A 225 19.80 14.23 4.01
CA TYR A 225 18.43 13.76 4.19
C TYR A 225 18.33 12.24 3.95
N LEU A 226 18.92 11.73 2.86
CA LEU A 226 18.92 10.31 2.54
C LEU A 226 19.62 9.46 3.61
N VAL A 227 20.77 9.91 4.12
CA VAL A 227 21.49 9.23 5.21
C VAL A 227 20.66 9.22 6.49
N ALA A 228 20.05 10.36 6.86
CA ALA A 228 19.20 10.45 8.05
C ALA A 228 18.01 9.50 7.98
N VAL A 229 17.27 9.50 6.85
CA VAL A 229 16.15 8.58 6.63
C VAL A 229 16.60 7.11 6.62
N SER A 230 17.78 6.83 6.07
CA SER A 230 18.34 5.46 6.05
C SER A 230 18.70 4.97 7.45
N MET A 231 19.32 5.82 8.29
CA MET A 231 19.62 5.49 9.69
C MET A 231 18.35 5.29 10.51
N PHE A 232 17.34 6.14 10.30
CA PHE A 232 16.03 5.98 10.93
C PHE A 232 15.38 4.64 10.52
N ALA A 233 15.37 4.32 9.24
CA ALA A 233 14.83 3.05 8.73
C ALA A 233 15.59 1.83 9.27
N PHE A 234 16.91 1.93 9.46
CA PHE A 234 17.72 0.85 10.05
C PHE A 234 17.33 0.54 11.51
N GLY A 235 16.89 1.55 12.27
CA GLY A 235 16.38 1.36 13.63
C GLY A 235 14.94 0.87 13.71
N PHE A 236 14.23 0.75 12.58
CA PHE A 236 12.82 0.40 12.55
C PHE A 236 12.62 -1.12 12.62
N ILE A 237 11.79 -1.57 13.56
CA ILE A 237 11.47 -2.99 13.72
C ILE A 237 10.30 -3.33 12.78
N ASP A 238 10.48 -4.35 11.93
CA ASP A 238 9.41 -4.82 11.04
C ASP A 238 8.21 -5.36 11.83
N PHE A 239 7.01 -4.94 11.46
CA PHE A 239 5.78 -5.31 12.16
C PHE A 239 5.51 -6.82 12.16
N SER A 240 6.02 -7.56 11.16
CA SER A 240 5.92 -9.03 11.11
C SER A 240 6.71 -9.68 12.25
N LEU A 241 7.83 -9.09 12.67
CA LEU A 241 8.60 -9.57 13.82
C LEU A 241 7.88 -9.26 15.13
N ILE A 242 7.26 -8.08 15.24
CA ILE A 242 6.45 -7.69 16.41
C ILE A 242 5.28 -8.67 16.59
N THR A 243 4.53 -8.95 15.53
CA THR A 243 3.38 -9.89 15.57
C THR A 243 3.80 -11.33 15.82
N MET A 244 4.89 -11.79 15.20
CA MET A 244 5.45 -13.12 15.49
C MET A 244 5.86 -13.23 16.96
N HIS A 245 6.54 -12.22 17.51
CA HIS A 245 6.94 -12.22 18.92
C HIS A 245 5.72 -12.19 19.86
N ALA A 246 4.73 -11.35 19.56
CA ALA A 246 3.48 -11.27 20.32
C ALA A 246 2.69 -12.59 20.34
N SER A 247 2.64 -13.30 19.20
CA SER A 247 2.03 -14.63 19.09
C SER A 247 2.80 -15.66 19.93
N LYS A 248 4.13 -15.75 19.77
CA LYS A 248 4.97 -16.72 20.51
C LYS A 248 4.97 -16.54 22.01
N THR A 249 4.86 -15.30 22.49
CA THR A 249 4.83 -14.97 23.92
C THR A 249 3.43 -15.08 24.53
N MET A 250 2.41 -15.41 23.73
CA MET A 250 1.00 -15.46 24.13
C MET A 250 0.52 -14.16 24.81
N LEU A 251 1.14 -13.02 24.48
CA LEU A 251 0.74 -11.70 24.98
C LEU A 251 -0.66 -11.29 24.49
N PHE A 252 -1.03 -11.77 23.31
CA PHE A 252 -2.32 -11.53 22.68
C PHE A 252 -2.83 -12.84 22.06
N SER A 253 -4.15 -12.97 21.92
CA SER A 253 -4.70 -14.04 21.09
C SER A 253 -4.32 -13.82 19.63
N ASP A 254 -4.17 -14.89 18.84
CA ASP A 254 -3.83 -14.78 17.42
C ASP A 254 -4.83 -13.91 16.65
N ALA A 255 -6.10 -13.93 17.08
CA ALA A 255 -7.14 -13.08 16.53
C ALA A 255 -6.90 -11.58 16.83
N ALA A 256 -6.25 -11.20 17.93
CA ALA A 256 -6.02 -9.79 18.27
C ALA A 256 -4.79 -9.17 17.57
N LEU A 257 -3.89 -9.97 16.98
CA LEU A 257 -2.69 -9.47 16.30
C LEU A 257 -2.97 -8.46 15.17
N PRO A 258 -3.98 -8.66 14.30
CA PRO A 258 -4.35 -7.67 13.28
C PRO A 258 -4.81 -6.34 13.87
N LEU A 259 -5.42 -6.33 15.07
CA LEU A 259 -5.90 -5.09 15.70
C LEU A 259 -4.76 -4.19 16.18
N LEU A 260 -3.62 -4.76 16.56
CA LEU A 260 -2.41 -3.98 16.86
C LEU A 260 -1.94 -3.21 15.62
N TYR A 261 -2.02 -3.85 14.44
CA TYR A 261 -1.67 -3.19 13.19
C TYR A 261 -2.67 -2.10 12.84
N ALA A 262 -3.97 -2.40 12.98
CA ALA A 262 -5.03 -1.44 12.72
C ALA A 262 -4.87 -0.17 13.57
N LEU A 263 -4.53 -0.30 14.85
CA LEU A 263 -4.30 0.84 15.74
C LEU A 263 -3.14 1.72 15.26
N ALA A 264 -2.05 1.11 14.80
CA ALA A 264 -0.91 1.84 14.24
C ALA A 264 -1.33 2.64 12.98
N MET A 265 -2.05 2.01 12.05
CA MET A 265 -2.54 2.67 10.83
C MET A 265 -3.51 3.81 11.13
N LEU A 266 -4.38 3.66 12.13
CA LEU A 266 -5.30 4.73 12.54
C LEU A 266 -4.56 5.95 13.09
N SER A 267 -3.48 5.73 13.85
CA SER A 267 -2.64 6.82 14.34
C SER A 267 -1.93 7.56 13.21
N ASP A 268 -1.51 6.83 12.17
CA ASP A 268 -0.89 7.37 10.96
C ASP A 268 -1.90 8.21 10.14
N ALA A 269 -3.13 7.71 9.95
CA ALA A 269 -4.21 8.44 9.27
C ALA A 269 -4.45 9.84 9.86
N ALA A 270 -4.49 9.92 11.19
CA ALA A 270 -4.70 11.18 11.90
C ALA A 270 -3.51 12.14 11.74
N ALA A 271 -2.28 11.61 11.85
CA ALA A 271 -1.06 12.38 11.67
C ALA A 271 -0.93 12.92 10.23
N ALA A 272 -1.24 12.11 9.22
CA ALA A 272 -1.14 12.46 7.81
C ALA A 272 -1.99 13.68 7.44
N LEU A 273 -3.23 13.75 7.94
CA LEU A 273 -4.12 14.89 7.71
C LEU A 273 -3.56 16.19 8.32
N ILE A 274 -3.05 16.12 9.54
CA ILE A 274 -2.51 17.28 10.25
C ILE A 274 -1.22 17.76 9.56
N CYS A 275 -0.27 16.85 9.35
CA CYS A 275 1.03 17.16 8.77
C CYS A 275 0.91 17.63 7.31
N GLY A 276 0.05 17.03 6.50
CA GLY A 276 -0.15 17.42 5.11
C GLY A 276 -0.74 18.81 4.93
N LEU A 277 -1.73 19.19 5.76
CA LEU A 277 -2.28 20.55 5.78
C LEU A 277 -1.25 21.59 6.26
N LEU A 278 -0.38 21.22 7.19
CA LEU A 278 0.71 22.08 7.66
C LEU A 278 1.82 22.22 6.62
N TYR A 279 2.10 21.17 5.85
CA TYR A 279 3.12 21.17 4.80
C TYR A 279 2.78 22.18 3.70
N ASP A 280 1.52 22.27 3.28
CA ASP A 280 1.09 23.29 2.29
C ASP A 280 1.33 24.72 2.76
N LYS A 281 1.37 24.96 4.09
CA LYS A 281 1.59 26.29 4.68
C LYS A 281 3.05 26.59 4.98
N LYS A 282 3.81 25.60 5.45
CA LYS A 282 5.15 25.78 6.04
C LYS A 282 6.27 25.05 5.29
N GLY A 283 5.93 24.25 4.28
CA GLY A 283 6.87 23.50 3.45
C GLY A 283 7.69 22.48 4.25
N ILE A 284 8.93 22.28 3.82
CA ILE A 284 9.85 21.24 4.32
C ILE A 284 10.12 21.31 5.83
N LYS A 285 9.92 22.45 6.50
CA LYS A 285 10.13 22.59 7.95
C LYS A 285 9.21 21.72 8.83
N ILE A 286 8.19 21.10 8.24
CA ILE A 286 7.23 20.21 8.91
C ILE A 286 7.68 18.73 8.86
N LEU A 287 8.57 18.37 7.93
CA LEU A 287 9.13 17.03 7.78
C LEU A 287 10.29 16.82 8.75
#